data_AF-A0A1F3BL14-F1
#
_entry.id   AF-A0A1F3BL14-F1
#
_cell.length_a   1.000
_cell.length_b   1.000
_cell.length_c   1.000
_cell.angle_alpha   90.00
_cell.angle_beta   90.00
_cell.angle_gamma   90.00
#
_symmetry.space_group_name_H-M   'P 1'
#
loop_
_entity.id
_entity.type
_entity.pdbx_description
1 polymer ?
#
loop_
_entity_poly.entity_id
_entity_poly.type
_entity_poly.pdbx_seq_one_letter_code
_entity_poly.pdbx_strand_id
1 'polypeptide(L)'
;MLLSVIIDSFAQDIKLGRTDPNYPKYIDSGNKEYDNDVFQNAKIKYAIEHPAFPMYINTGNQGADQAKYDREVEKWFKQNLFFPEFVDRGNPVQDKENWEKSKREWINRYPEKYKKLVETKYPDMKQIEQNKSVNSNSTLSDEAIRCKPASESIISKKNDSEFNREINPTRVSIPKDNADNDIKTIDYPQKTYTGNESADTENYKTQKTEWVKSNPEMVTSVQNPEQIKQVKKVNVQKNK
;
A
#
# COMPACT_ATOMS: atom_id res chain seq x y z
N MET A 1 15.22 23.36 16.20
CA MET A 1 14.89 24.09 14.95
C MET A 1 15.09 23.22 13.70
N LEU A 2 14.67 21.95 13.70
CA LEU A 2 14.74 21.08 12.50
C LEU A 2 13.36 20.57 12.02
N LEU A 3 12.32 20.74 12.85
CA LEU A 3 10.95 20.32 12.50
C LEU A 3 10.22 21.30 11.56
N SER A 4 10.70 22.55 11.40
CA SER A 4 10.02 23.54 10.55
C SER A 4 10.26 23.36 9.06
N VAL A 5 11.37 22.70 8.66
CA VAL A 5 11.74 22.58 7.23
C VAL A 5 10.96 21.47 6.52
N ILE A 6 10.50 20.44 7.24
CA ILE A 6 9.82 19.28 6.65
C ILE A 6 8.35 19.61 6.27
N ILE A 7 7.70 20.51 7.01
CA ILE A 7 6.29 20.88 6.76
C ILE A 7 6.15 21.71 5.46
N ASP A 8 7.13 22.53 5.13
CA ASP A 8 7.07 23.41 3.96
C ASP A 8 7.17 22.68 2.62
N SER A 9 7.92 21.57 2.54
CA SER A 9 8.06 20.77 1.31
C SER A 9 6.73 20.11 0.90
N PHE A 10 5.97 19.58 1.87
CA PHE A 10 4.67 18.94 1.59
C PHE A 10 3.57 19.95 1.26
N ALA A 11 3.58 21.13 1.88
CA ALA A 11 2.63 22.20 1.56
C ALA A 11 2.82 22.72 0.12
N GLN A 12 4.05 22.70 -0.41
CA GLN A 12 4.32 23.03 -1.81
C GLN A 12 3.81 21.94 -2.77
N ASP A 13 3.93 20.65 -2.43
CA ASP A 13 3.42 19.56 -3.27
C ASP A 13 1.89 19.55 -3.40
N ILE A 14 1.18 19.92 -2.32
CA ILE A 14 -0.29 20.12 -2.37
C ILE A 14 -0.66 21.36 -3.18
N LYS A 15 0.07 22.48 -3.00
CA LYS A 15 -0.13 23.69 -3.82
C LYS A 15 0.11 23.47 -5.30
N LEU A 16 0.94 22.50 -5.66
CA LEU A 16 1.22 22.12 -7.04
C LEU A 16 0.26 21.05 -7.58
N GLY A 17 -0.70 20.60 -6.77
CA GLY A 17 -1.77 19.66 -7.16
C GLY A 17 -1.26 18.26 -7.50
N ARG A 18 -0.19 17.80 -6.82
CA ARG A 18 0.58 16.61 -7.23
C ARG A 18 0.22 15.34 -6.50
N THR A 19 -0.09 15.46 -5.23
CA THR A 19 -0.58 14.37 -4.39
C THR A 19 -2.05 14.62 -4.11
N ASP A 20 -2.82 13.55 -3.97
CA ASP A 20 -4.20 13.68 -3.56
C ASP A 20 -4.24 14.40 -2.20
N PRO A 21 -4.93 15.55 -2.08
CA PRO A 21 -4.98 16.29 -0.83
C PRO A 21 -5.64 15.48 0.30
N ASN A 22 -6.44 14.47 -0.05
CA ASN A 22 -7.07 13.55 0.88
C ASN A 22 -6.23 12.31 1.18
N TYR A 23 -5.04 12.15 0.55
CA TYR A 23 -4.16 11.03 0.88
C TYR A 23 -3.74 11.11 2.35
N PRO A 24 -3.92 10.02 3.12
CA PRO A 24 -3.56 9.99 4.53
C PRO A 24 -2.12 10.39 4.78
N LYS A 25 -1.88 11.05 5.91
CA LYS A 25 -0.54 11.44 6.36
C LYS A 25 -0.29 10.84 7.73
N TYR A 26 0.92 10.37 7.93
CA TYR A 26 1.39 9.97 9.25
C TYR A 26 1.61 11.23 10.09
N ILE A 27 1.10 11.23 11.33
CA ILE A 27 1.25 12.32 12.29
C ILE A 27 1.93 11.71 13.52
N ASP A 28 3.10 12.24 13.89
CA ASP A 28 3.83 11.78 15.09
C ASP A 28 3.28 12.52 16.32
N SER A 29 2.52 11.82 17.15
CA SER A 29 2.02 12.31 18.44
C SER A 29 2.97 11.97 19.60
N GLY A 30 4.08 11.27 19.33
CA GLY A 30 4.95 10.66 20.33
C GLY A 30 4.55 9.24 20.72
N ASN A 31 3.39 8.74 20.27
CA ASN A 31 2.96 7.35 20.46
C ASN A 31 2.92 6.62 19.11
N LYS A 32 4.06 6.04 18.72
CA LYS A 32 4.26 5.42 17.39
C LYS A 32 3.25 4.33 17.03
N GLU A 33 2.82 3.54 18.01
CA GLU A 33 1.86 2.46 17.77
C GLU A 33 0.49 3.01 17.41
N TYR A 34 -0.02 3.94 18.23
CA TYR A 34 -1.28 4.63 17.98
C TYR A 34 -1.26 5.40 16.66
N ASP A 35 -0.18 6.12 16.38
CA ASP A 35 -0.03 6.90 15.15
C ASP A 35 -0.04 6.02 13.90
N ASN A 36 0.62 4.86 13.97
CA ASN A 36 0.60 3.89 12.90
C ASN A 36 -0.81 3.32 12.70
N ASP A 37 -1.52 2.95 13.76
CA ASP A 37 -2.90 2.43 13.66
C ASP A 37 -3.86 3.47 13.04
N VAL A 38 -3.78 4.72 13.47
CA VAL A 38 -4.57 5.82 12.88
C VAL A 38 -4.23 5.98 11.40
N PHE A 39 -2.95 5.92 11.04
CA PHE A 39 -2.50 6.05 9.66
C PHE A 39 -2.98 4.87 8.79
N GLN A 40 -2.86 3.62 9.25
CA GLN A 40 -3.34 2.46 8.51
C GLN A 40 -4.86 2.49 8.33
N ASN A 41 -5.61 2.86 9.36
CA ASN A 41 -7.07 3.00 9.27
C ASN A 41 -7.45 4.10 8.26
N ALA A 42 -6.73 5.21 8.24
CA ALA A 42 -6.93 6.26 7.25
C ALA A 42 -6.61 5.78 5.83
N LYS A 43 -5.56 4.97 5.62
CA LYS A 43 -5.25 4.33 4.34
C LYS A 43 -6.35 3.39 3.87
N ILE A 44 -6.89 2.56 4.76
CA ILE A 44 -8.01 1.66 4.45
C ILE A 44 -9.24 2.48 4.01
N LYS A 45 -9.56 3.55 4.74
CA LYS A 45 -10.67 4.44 4.37
C LYS A 45 -10.44 5.09 3.00
N TYR A 46 -9.23 5.61 2.76
CA TYR A 46 -8.85 6.17 1.48
C TYR A 46 -9.01 5.15 0.34
N ALA A 47 -8.61 3.88 0.55
CA ALA A 47 -8.75 2.80 -0.43
C ALA A 47 -10.21 2.48 -0.80
N ILE A 48 -11.15 2.69 0.12
CA ILE A 48 -12.59 2.48 -0.11
C ILE A 48 -13.14 3.61 -0.99
N GLU A 49 -12.70 4.84 -0.75
CA GLU A 49 -13.13 6.03 -1.51
C GLU A 49 -12.42 6.14 -2.87
N HIS A 50 -11.24 5.54 -3.02
CA HIS A 50 -10.41 5.54 -4.22
C HIS A 50 -10.28 4.11 -4.75
N PRO A 51 -11.22 3.64 -5.60
CA PRO A 51 -11.24 2.26 -6.06
C PRO A 51 -9.96 1.93 -6.85
N ALA A 52 -9.59 0.65 -6.89
CA ALA A 52 -8.48 0.20 -7.73
C ALA A 52 -8.69 0.56 -9.20
N PHE A 53 -7.57 0.66 -9.90
CA PHE A 53 -7.57 0.80 -11.34
C PHE A 53 -8.33 -0.36 -12.01
N PRO A 54 -9.21 -0.09 -12.98
CA PRO A 54 -9.97 -1.12 -13.68
C PRO A 54 -9.06 -2.17 -14.31
N MET A 55 -9.50 -3.42 -14.30
CA MET A 55 -8.82 -4.52 -14.97
C MET A 55 -9.55 -4.88 -16.27
N TYR A 56 -8.79 -5.17 -17.32
CA TYR A 56 -9.33 -5.74 -18.54
C TYR A 56 -9.81 -7.17 -18.25
N ILE A 57 -11.06 -7.47 -18.62
CA ILE A 57 -11.67 -8.80 -18.45
C ILE A 57 -11.96 -9.36 -19.83
N ASN A 58 -11.36 -10.49 -20.18
CA ASN A 58 -11.60 -11.17 -21.45
C ASN A 58 -12.81 -12.11 -21.31
N THR A 59 -13.93 -11.74 -21.94
CA THR A 59 -15.15 -12.57 -22.00
C THR A 59 -15.26 -13.38 -23.29
N GLY A 60 -14.29 -13.23 -24.20
CA GLY A 60 -14.32 -13.80 -25.55
C GLY A 60 -14.90 -12.84 -26.60
N ASN A 61 -15.40 -11.67 -26.20
CA ASN A 61 -15.86 -10.62 -27.10
C ASN A 61 -14.95 -9.39 -26.99
N GLN A 62 -13.82 -9.42 -27.71
CA GLN A 62 -12.77 -8.40 -27.62
C GLN A 62 -13.28 -6.97 -27.81
N GLY A 63 -14.24 -6.74 -28.71
CA GLY A 63 -14.80 -5.41 -28.94
C GLY A 63 -15.58 -4.89 -27.73
N ALA A 64 -16.42 -5.73 -27.13
CA ALA A 64 -17.18 -5.38 -25.94
C ALA A 64 -16.28 -5.23 -24.70
N ASP A 65 -15.27 -6.10 -24.57
CA ASP A 65 -14.32 -6.09 -23.46
C ASP A 65 -13.48 -4.81 -23.44
N GLN A 66 -12.95 -4.41 -24.61
CA GLN A 66 -12.19 -3.17 -24.74
C GLN A 66 -13.07 -1.94 -24.46
N ALA A 67 -14.25 -1.87 -25.06
CA ALA A 67 -15.16 -0.74 -24.84
C ALA A 67 -15.58 -0.59 -23.37
N LYS A 68 -15.79 -1.72 -22.67
CA LYS A 68 -16.08 -1.73 -21.23
C LYS A 68 -14.87 -1.24 -20.44
N TYR A 69 -13.67 -1.76 -20.73
CA TYR A 69 -12.44 -1.36 -20.06
C TYR A 69 -12.19 0.14 -20.21
N ASP A 70 -12.23 0.67 -21.43
CA ASP A 70 -12.01 2.10 -21.70
C ASP A 70 -13.01 2.99 -20.96
N ARG A 71 -14.27 2.57 -20.89
CA ARG A 71 -15.31 3.29 -20.14
C ARG A 71 -15.03 3.32 -18.64
N GLU A 72 -14.62 2.19 -18.05
CA GLU A 72 -14.28 2.14 -16.62
C GLU A 72 -13.01 2.94 -16.33
N VAL A 73 -12.00 2.89 -17.21
CA VAL A 73 -10.77 3.69 -17.10
C VAL A 73 -11.12 5.19 -17.12
N GLU A 74 -11.98 5.61 -18.03
CA GLU A 74 -12.42 7.00 -18.12
C GLU A 74 -13.19 7.45 -16.86
N LYS A 75 -14.07 6.59 -16.35
CA LYS A 75 -14.76 6.83 -15.08
C LYS A 75 -13.78 6.95 -13.91
N TRP A 76 -12.78 6.09 -13.88
CA TRP A 76 -11.75 6.10 -12.84
C TRP A 76 -10.96 7.40 -12.84
N PHE A 77 -10.52 7.89 -14.01
CA PHE A 77 -9.78 9.16 -14.11
C PHE A 77 -10.60 10.39 -13.75
N LYS A 78 -11.94 10.36 -13.92
CA LYS A 78 -12.82 11.44 -13.46
C LYS A 78 -12.89 11.52 -11.94
N GLN A 79 -12.74 10.37 -11.25
CA GLN A 79 -12.73 10.29 -9.80
C GLN A 79 -11.33 10.52 -9.22
N ASN A 80 -10.28 10.09 -9.92
CA ASN A 80 -8.89 10.10 -9.46
C ASN A 80 -8.07 11.06 -10.34
N LEU A 81 -8.20 12.35 -10.08
CA LEU A 81 -7.53 13.40 -10.86
C LEU A 81 -6.03 13.53 -10.55
N PHE A 82 -5.62 13.11 -9.35
CA PHE A 82 -4.27 13.22 -8.84
C PHE A 82 -3.39 12.04 -9.28
N PHE A 83 -2.08 12.17 -9.06
CA PHE A 83 -1.15 11.09 -9.38
C PHE A 83 -1.46 9.87 -8.50
N PRO A 84 -1.51 8.64 -9.04
CA PRO A 84 -1.88 7.45 -8.28
C PRO A 84 -0.88 7.13 -7.17
N GLU A 85 -1.38 6.99 -5.95
CA GLU A 85 -0.60 6.56 -4.79
C GLU A 85 -0.72 5.05 -4.56
N PHE A 86 0.34 4.42 -4.07
CA PHE A 86 0.31 3.00 -3.74
C PHE A 86 -0.44 2.77 -2.44
N VAL A 87 -1.46 1.90 -2.47
CA VAL A 87 -2.26 1.54 -1.31
C VAL A 87 -2.28 0.03 -1.16
N ASP A 88 -1.77 -0.45 -0.04
CA ASP A 88 -1.82 -1.86 0.33
C ASP A 88 -3.20 -2.17 0.94
N ARG A 89 -3.95 -3.04 0.27
CA ARG A 89 -5.31 -3.47 0.64
C ARG A 89 -5.31 -4.91 1.15
N GLY A 90 -4.13 -5.44 1.49
CA GLY A 90 -3.95 -6.81 1.95
C GLY A 90 -3.52 -7.79 0.86
N ASN A 91 -3.40 -7.34 -0.41
CA ASN A 91 -2.83 -8.13 -1.49
C ASN A 91 -1.70 -7.35 -2.19
N PRO A 92 -0.49 -7.33 -1.62
CA PRO A 92 0.57 -6.42 -2.05
C PRO A 92 1.05 -6.67 -3.49
N VAL A 93 0.95 -7.90 -4.00
CA VAL A 93 1.31 -8.23 -5.39
C VAL A 93 0.31 -7.60 -6.35
N GLN A 94 -0.98 -7.87 -6.15
CA GLN A 94 -2.03 -7.32 -7.01
C GLN A 94 -2.13 -5.79 -6.90
N ASP A 95 -1.97 -5.24 -5.69
CA ASP A 95 -1.99 -3.80 -5.46
C ASP A 95 -0.83 -3.10 -6.17
N LYS A 96 0.36 -3.72 -6.17
CA LYS A 96 1.51 -3.19 -6.91
C LYS A 96 1.26 -3.20 -8.41
N GLU A 97 0.73 -4.28 -8.97
CA GLU A 97 0.40 -4.34 -10.38
C GLU A 97 -0.64 -3.28 -10.79
N ASN A 98 -1.69 -3.10 -9.98
CA ASN A 98 -2.71 -2.08 -10.21
C ASN A 98 -2.15 -0.66 -10.12
N TRP A 99 -1.26 -0.42 -9.16
CA TRP A 99 -0.55 0.86 -9.03
C TRP A 99 0.37 1.14 -10.23
N GLU A 100 1.15 0.15 -10.69
CA GLU A 100 2.02 0.32 -11.86
C GLU A 100 1.22 0.60 -13.15
N LYS A 101 0.09 -0.10 -13.33
CA LYS A 101 -0.82 0.12 -14.46
C LYS A 101 -1.43 1.53 -14.43
N SER A 102 -2.03 1.92 -13.30
CA SER A 102 -2.61 3.26 -13.14
C SER A 102 -1.57 4.36 -13.32
N LYS A 103 -0.37 4.20 -12.75
CA LYS A 103 0.75 5.13 -12.93
C LYS A 103 1.11 5.30 -14.40
N ARG A 104 1.26 4.20 -15.15
CA ARG A 104 1.60 4.23 -16.57
C ARG A 104 0.52 4.96 -17.38
N GLU A 105 -0.74 4.62 -17.16
CA GLU A 105 -1.87 5.26 -17.84
C GLU A 105 -1.97 6.75 -17.51
N TRP A 106 -1.73 7.12 -16.26
CA TRP A 106 -1.73 8.52 -15.85
C TRP A 106 -0.60 9.31 -16.51
N ILE A 107 0.62 8.74 -16.59
CA ILE A 107 1.76 9.36 -17.27
C ILE A 107 1.46 9.57 -18.76
N ASN A 108 0.88 8.57 -19.42
CA ASN A 108 0.51 8.67 -20.83
C ASN A 108 -0.56 9.73 -21.07
N ARG A 109 -1.53 9.84 -20.17
CA ARG A 109 -2.64 10.79 -20.27
C ARG A 109 -2.27 12.22 -19.89
N TYR A 110 -1.34 12.40 -18.95
CA TYR A 110 -0.94 13.70 -18.42
C TYR A 110 0.60 13.90 -18.42
N PRO A 111 1.26 13.81 -19.59
CA PRO A 111 2.73 13.85 -19.67
C PRO A 111 3.31 15.14 -19.11
N GLU A 112 2.69 16.29 -19.40
CA GLU A 112 3.13 17.60 -18.90
C GLU A 112 3.00 17.73 -17.38
N LYS A 113 1.94 17.15 -16.79
CA LYS A 113 1.79 17.15 -15.33
C LYS A 113 2.83 16.25 -14.69
N TYR A 114 3.11 15.08 -15.30
CA TYR A 114 4.14 14.17 -14.81
C TYR A 114 5.53 14.81 -14.86
N LYS A 115 5.88 15.47 -15.98
CA LYS A 115 7.14 16.20 -16.12
C LYS A 115 7.32 17.21 -14.99
N LYS A 116 6.32 18.06 -14.75
CA LYS A 116 6.33 19.03 -13.63
C LYS A 116 6.46 18.36 -12.26
N LEU A 117 5.90 17.17 -12.07
CA LEU A 117 6.00 16.41 -10.83
C LEU A 117 7.43 15.91 -10.60
N VAL A 118 8.06 15.33 -11.62
CA VAL A 118 9.46 14.84 -11.57
C VAL A 118 10.43 16.00 -11.32
N GLU A 119 10.25 17.11 -12.05
CA GLU A 119 11.13 18.28 -11.97
C GLU A 119 11.22 18.90 -10.57
N THR A 120 10.19 18.77 -9.75
CA THR A 120 10.21 19.30 -8.38
C THR A 120 10.61 18.28 -7.33
N LYS A 121 10.28 17.00 -7.52
CA LYS A 121 10.78 15.95 -6.61
C LYS A 121 12.29 15.76 -6.75
N TYR A 122 12.84 15.98 -7.94
CA TYR A 122 14.24 15.76 -8.26
C TYR A 122 14.83 16.96 -9.03
N PRO A 123 14.99 18.13 -8.38
CA PRO A 123 15.50 19.32 -9.05
C PRO A 123 16.91 19.10 -9.64
N ASP A 124 17.71 18.23 -9.01
CA ASP A 124 19.08 17.93 -9.44
C ASP A 124 19.14 17.12 -10.74
N MET A 125 18.06 16.43 -11.14
CA MET A 125 18.02 15.72 -12.43
C MET A 125 18.02 16.67 -13.63
N LYS A 126 17.57 17.93 -13.48
CA LYS A 126 17.62 18.92 -14.57
C LYS A 126 19.04 19.28 -15.00
N GLN A 127 19.99 19.25 -14.07
CA GLN A 127 21.38 19.60 -14.38
C GLN A 127 22.05 18.52 -15.25
N ILE A 128 21.62 17.26 -15.13
CA ILE A 128 22.21 16.13 -15.86
C ILE A 128 21.76 16.13 -17.34
N GLU A 129 20.52 16.50 -17.65
CA GLU A 129 20.02 16.57 -19.04
C GLU A 129 20.60 17.76 -19.81
N GLN A 130 20.75 18.92 -19.15
CA GLN A 130 21.37 20.09 -19.79
C GLN A 130 22.86 19.82 -20.12
N ASN A 131 23.57 19.08 -19.27
CA ASN A 131 24.96 18.70 -19.50
C ASN A 131 25.14 17.62 -20.59
N LYS A 132 24.12 16.78 -20.85
CA LYS A 132 24.14 15.83 -21.98
C LYS A 132 23.97 16.52 -23.34
N SER A 133 23.14 17.56 -23.42
CA SER A 133 22.93 18.32 -24.66
C SER A 133 24.17 19.09 -25.13
N VAL A 134 25.11 19.42 -24.24
CA VAL A 134 26.32 20.18 -24.57
C VAL A 134 27.45 19.27 -25.08
N ASN A 135 27.39 17.96 -24.86
CA ASN A 135 28.47 17.03 -25.20
C ASN A 135 28.23 16.16 -26.45
N SER A 136 27.15 16.43 -27.22
CA SER A 136 26.79 15.69 -28.44
C SER A 136 27.21 16.38 -29.75
N ASN A 137 28.05 17.42 -29.70
CA ASN A 137 28.63 18.05 -30.90
C ASN A 137 30.03 17.50 -31.28
N SER A 138 30.47 16.38 -30.70
CA SER A 138 31.72 15.73 -31.14
C SER A 138 31.44 14.65 -32.19
N THR A 139 31.58 15.08 -33.45
CA THR A 139 32.11 14.30 -34.58
C THR A 139 31.37 13.01 -34.97
N LEU A 140 30.31 13.16 -35.75
CA LEU A 140 29.84 12.13 -36.69
C LEU A 140 30.60 12.32 -38.01
N SER A 141 31.67 11.55 -38.19
CA SER A 141 32.18 11.21 -39.51
C SER A 141 31.36 10.07 -40.08
N ASP A 142 30.87 10.28 -41.30
CA ASP A 142 30.23 9.30 -42.17
C ASP A 142 31.01 8.00 -42.25
N GLU A 143 30.47 6.90 -41.74
CA GLU A 143 30.84 5.58 -42.25
C GLU A 143 29.64 4.62 -42.23
N ALA A 144 29.18 4.33 -43.43
CA ALA A 144 28.04 3.49 -43.74
C ALA A 144 28.30 2.02 -43.39
N ILE A 145 27.49 1.41 -42.52
CA ILE A 145 27.43 -0.06 -42.39
C ILE A 145 25.97 -0.55 -42.24
N ARG A 146 25.41 -0.87 -43.41
CA ARG A 146 24.77 -2.15 -43.78
C ARG A 146 23.89 -2.87 -42.74
N CYS A 147 22.59 -2.92 -43.06
CA CYS A 147 21.56 -3.75 -42.44
C CYS A 147 21.92 -5.25 -42.29
N LYS A 148 21.54 -5.83 -41.15
CA LYS A 148 21.12 -7.24 -41.03
C LYS A 148 19.92 -7.33 -40.07
N PRO A 149 18.83 -8.04 -40.44
CA PRO A 149 17.81 -8.43 -39.48
C PRO A 149 18.20 -9.77 -38.85
N ALA A 150 18.22 -9.83 -37.52
CA ALA A 150 18.29 -11.09 -36.78
C ALA A 150 17.09 -11.16 -35.85
N SER A 151 16.10 -11.94 -36.28
CA SER A 151 15.16 -12.62 -35.41
C SER A 151 15.92 -13.58 -34.50
N GLU A 152 15.69 -13.56 -33.19
CA GLU A 152 15.37 -14.75 -32.38
C GLU A 152 15.31 -14.47 -30.86
N SER A 153 14.23 -14.98 -30.28
CA SER A 153 13.93 -15.38 -28.90
C SER A 153 14.86 -14.96 -27.74
N ILE A 154 14.27 -14.31 -26.74
CA ILE A 154 14.66 -14.52 -25.33
C ILE A 154 13.39 -14.64 -24.47
N ILE A 155 12.98 -15.89 -24.21
CA ILE A 155 12.15 -16.23 -23.06
C ILE A 155 13.15 -16.56 -21.94
N SER A 156 13.27 -15.68 -20.95
CA SER A 156 13.99 -15.99 -19.70
C SER A 156 12.96 -16.21 -18.60
N LYS A 157 12.72 -17.49 -18.28
CA LYS A 157 12.08 -17.91 -17.03
C LYS A 157 13.10 -17.74 -15.91
N LYS A 158 12.74 -17.05 -14.83
CA LYS A 158 13.47 -17.12 -13.55
C LYS A 158 12.49 -17.59 -12.47
N ASN A 159 12.92 -18.68 -11.84
CA ASN A 159 12.22 -19.44 -10.81
C ASN A 159 12.21 -18.70 -9.46
N ASP A 160 11.07 -18.77 -8.82
CA ASP A 160 10.79 -19.05 -7.40
C ASP A 160 11.96 -18.96 -6.42
N SER A 161 11.91 -17.91 -5.58
CA SER A 161 12.66 -17.78 -4.34
C SER A 161 11.67 -17.95 -3.18
N GLU A 162 11.62 -19.15 -2.59
CA GLU A 162 10.96 -19.40 -1.30
C GLU A 162 11.53 -18.46 -0.23
N PHE A 163 10.68 -17.60 0.32
CA PHE A 163 11.01 -16.71 1.41
C PHE A 163 10.13 -17.09 2.61
N ASN A 164 10.57 -18.08 3.39
CA ASN A 164 9.94 -18.42 4.67
C ASN A 164 10.37 -17.39 5.73
N ARG A 165 9.50 -16.44 6.09
CA ARG A 165 9.66 -15.62 7.31
C ARG A 165 8.98 -16.32 8.48
N GLU A 166 9.79 -16.70 9.44
CA GLU A 166 9.35 -17.10 10.77
C GLU A 166 8.79 -15.87 11.49
N ILE A 167 7.50 -15.90 11.84
CA ILE A 167 6.82 -14.80 12.55
C ILE A 167 6.76 -15.19 14.03
N ASN A 168 7.32 -14.36 14.90
CA ASN A 168 7.28 -14.58 16.35
C ASN A 168 5.83 -14.44 16.88
N PRO A 169 5.38 -15.32 17.79
CA PRO A 169 4.01 -15.33 18.28
C PRO A 169 3.68 -14.10 19.15
N THR A 170 2.48 -13.56 18.96
CA THR A 170 1.93 -12.49 19.81
C THR A 170 1.34 -13.11 21.08
N ARG A 171 1.96 -12.84 22.24
CA ARG A 171 1.48 -13.30 23.55
C ARG A 171 0.43 -12.35 24.10
N VAL A 172 -0.71 -12.88 24.50
CA VAL A 172 -1.76 -12.13 25.23
C VAL A 172 -1.61 -12.43 26.72
N SER A 173 -1.28 -11.41 27.52
CA SER A 173 -1.21 -11.52 28.98
C SER A 173 -2.43 -10.84 29.60
N ILE A 174 -3.11 -11.53 30.52
CA ILE A 174 -4.25 -10.99 31.26
C ILE A 174 -3.81 -10.77 32.72
N PRO A 175 -3.94 -9.56 33.28
CA PRO A 175 -3.74 -9.34 34.70
C PRO A 175 -4.89 -10.00 35.49
N LYS A 176 -4.56 -10.87 36.43
CA LYS A 176 -5.51 -11.26 37.49
C LYS A 176 -5.13 -10.51 38.76
N ASP A 177 -6.08 -9.74 39.27
CA ASP A 177 -6.03 -9.21 40.63
C ASP A 177 -6.19 -10.40 41.59
N ASN A 178 -5.06 -10.99 42.00
CA ASN A 178 -4.84 -11.62 43.30
C ASN A 178 -3.41 -12.16 43.36
N ALA A 179 -2.72 -11.80 44.45
CA ALA A 179 -1.36 -12.20 44.76
C ALA A 179 -1.21 -13.73 44.69
N ASP A 180 -0.10 -14.17 44.10
CA ASP A 180 0.29 -15.55 43.82
C ASP A 180 -0.54 -16.28 42.74
N ASN A 181 -0.23 -16.05 41.45
CA ASN A 181 -0.69 -16.93 40.38
C ASN A 181 0.29 -17.00 39.20
N ASP A 182 0.70 -18.23 38.86
CA ASP A 182 1.33 -18.58 37.60
C ASP A 182 0.45 -18.13 36.43
N ILE A 183 0.94 -17.19 35.63
CA ILE A 183 0.27 -16.73 34.43
C ILE A 183 0.37 -17.85 33.39
N LYS A 184 -0.70 -18.65 33.26
CA LYS A 184 -0.87 -19.54 32.10
C LYS A 184 -0.99 -18.67 30.85
N THR A 185 0.09 -18.61 30.08
CA THR A 185 0.09 -18.03 28.75
C THR A 185 -0.59 -19.02 27.80
N ILE A 186 -1.69 -18.62 27.18
CA ILE A 186 -2.35 -19.42 26.15
C ILE A 186 -2.08 -18.75 24.81
N ASP A 187 -1.42 -19.46 23.90
CA ASP A 187 -1.09 -18.94 22.58
C ASP A 187 -2.34 -18.86 21.71
N TYR A 188 -2.56 -17.69 21.12
CA TYR A 188 -3.66 -17.46 20.18
C TYR A 188 -3.22 -17.85 18.76
N PRO A 189 -4.06 -18.53 17.95
CA PRO A 189 -3.68 -18.99 16.62
C PRO A 189 -3.20 -17.84 15.75
N GLN A 190 -2.13 -18.07 15.00
CA GLN A 190 -1.55 -17.12 14.05
C GLN A 190 -1.79 -17.61 12.62
N LYS A 191 -1.92 -16.68 11.67
CA LYS A 191 -2.03 -17.05 10.26
C LYS A 191 -0.65 -17.49 9.76
N THR A 192 -0.52 -18.75 9.36
CA THR A 192 0.66 -19.25 8.66
C THR A 192 0.55 -18.93 7.18
N TYR A 193 1.66 -18.55 6.54
CA TYR A 193 1.68 -18.23 5.11
C TYR A 193 2.43 -19.31 4.35
N THR A 194 1.71 -20.08 3.52
CA THR A 194 2.28 -21.17 2.71
C THR A 194 2.40 -20.80 1.23
N GLY A 195 1.97 -19.60 0.87
CA GLY A 195 1.90 -19.14 -0.53
C GLY A 195 0.56 -19.47 -1.21
N ASN A 196 -0.35 -20.17 -0.52
CA ASN A 196 -1.73 -20.39 -0.98
C ASN A 196 -2.72 -19.64 -0.07
N GLU A 197 -3.06 -18.41 -0.45
CA GLU A 197 -3.87 -17.50 0.37
C GLU A 197 -5.25 -18.08 0.74
N SER A 198 -5.86 -18.86 -0.16
CA SER A 198 -7.16 -19.49 0.09
C SER A 198 -7.05 -20.54 1.20
N ALA A 199 -6.06 -21.44 1.09
CA ALA A 199 -5.83 -22.49 2.09
C ALA A 199 -5.39 -21.89 3.45
N ASP A 200 -4.52 -20.88 3.43
CA ASP A 200 -4.05 -20.20 4.64
C ASP A 200 -5.20 -19.50 5.39
N THR A 201 -6.16 -18.94 4.65
CA THR A 201 -7.32 -18.26 5.23
C THR A 201 -8.33 -19.25 5.81
N GLU A 202 -8.57 -20.37 5.14
CA GLU A 202 -9.46 -21.42 5.62
C GLU A 202 -8.88 -22.11 6.86
N ASN A 203 -7.58 -22.44 6.84
CA ASN A 203 -6.87 -23.02 7.97
C ASN A 203 -6.92 -22.10 9.21
N TYR A 204 -6.65 -20.80 9.04
CA TYR A 204 -6.74 -19.84 10.15
C TYR A 204 -8.14 -19.73 10.74
N LYS A 205 -9.19 -19.73 9.91
CA LYS A 205 -10.58 -19.71 10.39
C LYS A 205 -10.92 -20.96 11.20
N THR A 206 -10.48 -22.13 10.75
CA THR A 206 -10.68 -23.40 11.45
C THR A 206 -9.96 -23.39 12.80
N GLN A 207 -8.67 -23.06 12.83
CA GLN A 207 -7.89 -22.98 14.07
C GLN A 207 -8.46 -21.97 15.07
N LYS A 208 -8.89 -20.79 14.59
CA LYS A 208 -9.55 -19.80 15.43
C LYS A 208 -10.85 -20.34 16.03
N THR A 209 -11.65 -21.04 15.23
CA THR A 209 -12.93 -21.61 15.68
C THR A 209 -12.72 -22.70 16.73
N GLU A 210 -11.72 -23.58 16.54
CA GLU A 210 -11.36 -24.60 17.52
C GLU A 210 -10.78 -24.00 18.80
N TRP A 211 -9.95 -22.97 18.69
CA TRP A 211 -9.41 -22.27 19.85
C TRP A 211 -10.52 -21.62 20.69
N VAL A 212 -11.48 -20.96 20.04
CA VAL A 212 -12.66 -20.36 20.70
C VAL A 212 -13.50 -21.42 21.41
N LYS A 213 -13.67 -22.60 20.80
CA LYS A 213 -14.39 -23.73 21.42
C LYS A 213 -13.65 -24.29 22.65
N SER A 214 -12.32 -24.33 22.60
CA SER A 214 -11.47 -24.86 23.68
C SER A 214 -11.19 -23.86 24.81
N ASN A 215 -11.43 -22.56 24.58
CA ASN A 215 -11.18 -21.49 25.56
C ASN A 215 -12.40 -20.54 25.68
N PRO A 216 -13.61 -21.05 26.01
CA PRO A 216 -14.85 -20.24 26.03
C PRO A 216 -14.79 -19.06 27.03
N GLU A 217 -14.03 -19.20 28.12
CA GLU A 217 -13.79 -18.15 29.12
C GLU A 217 -13.02 -16.95 28.55
N MET A 218 -12.25 -17.13 27.48
CA MET A 218 -11.51 -16.04 26.82
C MET A 218 -12.41 -15.18 25.92
N VAL A 219 -13.53 -15.73 25.45
CA VAL A 219 -14.44 -15.08 24.51
C VAL A 219 -15.44 -14.18 25.23
N THR A 220 -15.82 -14.56 26.46
CA THR A 220 -16.81 -13.85 27.27
C THR A 220 -16.29 -12.53 27.86
N SER A 221 -14.97 -12.32 27.94
CA SER A 221 -14.38 -11.05 28.39
C SER A 221 -14.48 -9.93 27.34
N VAL A 222 -14.66 -10.27 26.05
CA VAL A 222 -14.67 -9.31 24.93
C VAL A 222 -16.10 -8.84 24.57
N GLN A 223 -17.13 -9.54 25.04
CA GLN A 223 -18.53 -9.31 24.64
C GLN A 223 -19.39 -8.54 25.64
N ASN A 224 -18.83 -7.93 26.69
CA ASN A 224 -19.61 -7.05 27.56
C ASN A 224 -19.50 -5.56 27.15
N PRO A 225 -20.40 -5.03 26.29
CA PRO A 225 -20.36 -3.64 25.84
C PRO A 225 -20.55 -2.62 26.97
N GLU A 226 -21.06 -3.03 28.14
CA GLU A 226 -21.16 -2.16 29.32
C GLU A 226 -19.79 -1.84 29.93
N GLN A 227 -18.83 -2.77 29.90
CA GLN A 227 -17.47 -2.52 30.42
C GLN A 227 -16.67 -1.56 29.52
N ILE A 228 -16.90 -1.58 28.21
CA ILE A 228 -16.29 -0.64 27.25
C ILE A 228 -16.76 0.82 27.52
N LYS A 229 -17.98 1.01 28.04
CA LYS A 229 -18.48 2.34 28.43
C LYS A 229 -17.89 2.84 29.76
N GLN A 230 -17.58 1.95 30.70
CA GLN A 230 -17.01 2.36 32.00
C GLN A 230 -15.54 2.79 31.89
N VAL A 231 -14.73 2.14 31.05
CA VAL A 231 -13.33 2.54 30.82
C VAL A 231 -13.22 3.94 30.21
N LYS A 232 -14.18 4.37 29.37
CA LYS A 232 -14.23 5.73 28.83
C LYS A 232 -14.62 6.80 29.85
N LYS A 233 -15.37 6.47 30.90
CA LYS A 233 -15.74 7.44 31.96
C LYS A 233 -14.61 7.70 32.95
N VAL A 234 -13.78 6.70 33.25
CA VAL A 234 -12.69 6.83 34.22
C VAL A 234 -11.54 7.74 33.69
N ASN A 235 -11.29 7.74 32.38
CA ASN A 235 -10.24 8.58 31.79
C ASN A 235 -10.61 10.06 31.61
N VAL A 236 -11.87 10.46 31.82
CA VAL A 236 -12.28 11.88 31.78
C VAL A 236 -12.17 12.55 33.16
N GLN A 237 -12.15 11.77 34.25
CA GLN A 237 -12.02 12.32 35.61
C GLN A 237 -10.57 12.46 36.10
N LYS A 238 -9.58 11.85 35.45
CA LYS A 238 -8.16 12.00 35.82
C LYS A 238 -7.43 13.16 35.15
N ASN A 239 -8.10 13.90 34.25
CA ASN A 239 -7.54 15.07 33.56
C ASN A 239 -8.29 16.38 33.90
N LYS A 240 -8.83 16.48 35.12
CA LYS A 240 -9.29 17.73 35.72
C LYS A 240 -8.60 17.96 37.05
#